data_AF-A0AAU7WEB5-F1
#
_entry.id   AF-A0AAU7WEB5-F1
#
_cell.length_a   1.000
_cell.length_b   1.000
_cell.length_c   1.000
_cell.angle_alpha   90.00
_cell.angle_beta   90.00
_cell.angle_gamma   90.00
#
_symmetry.space_group_name_H-M   'P 1'
#
loop_
_entity.id
_entity.type
_entity.pdbx_description
1 polymer ?
#
loop_
_entity_poly.entity_id
_entity_poly.type
_entity_poly.pdbx_seq_one_letter_code
_entity_poly.pdbx_strand_id
1 'polypeptide(L)'
;MPCRRRARAVRRRRGRRGRGDRHDDTLADFLAGCRAFLEASLAPEVRRILLIDGPAVLGWGDWREGDLESSAMLLDAGVAELAEAGLIEPRALGTVTTMVSGALNEVALANAGAADPAREIDEAVELLRRMLAGLAPTAAPAAAGAA
;
A
#
# COMPACT_ATOMS: atom_id res chain seq x y z
N MET A 1 -5.02 -13.89 -18.20
CA MET A 1 -4.04 -13.11 -19.00
C MET A 1 -4.38 -11.63 -19.31
N PRO A 2 -5.44 -10.97 -18.76
CA PRO A 2 -5.64 -9.51 -18.94
C PRO A 2 -4.94 -8.61 -17.89
N CYS A 3 -4.63 -9.11 -16.68
CA CYS A 3 -4.01 -8.28 -15.62
C CYS A 3 -2.58 -7.79 -15.95
N ARG A 4 -1.78 -8.58 -16.66
CA ARG A 4 -0.39 -8.22 -17.00
C ARG A 4 -0.26 -7.09 -18.03
N ARG A 5 -1.32 -6.82 -18.81
CA ARG A 5 -1.34 -5.74 -19.82
C ARG A 5 -1.62 -4.37 -19.21
N ARG A 6 -2.42 -4.28 -18.14
CA ARG A 6 -2.70 -3.01 -17.44
C ARG A 6 -1.49 -2.48 -16.68
N ALA A 7 -0.74 -3.35 -16.00
CA ALA A 7 0.50 -2.98 -15.29
C ALA A 7 1.61 -2.42 -16.21
N ARG A 8 1.64 -2.80 -17.49
CA ARG A 8 2.59 -2.27 -18.49
C ARG A 8 2.20 -0.90 -19.06
N ALA A 9 0.92 -0.52 -18.99
CA ALA A 9 0.44 0.75 -19.53
C ALA A 9 0.78 1.94 -18.61
N VAL A 10 0.76 1.74 -17.29
CA VAL A 10 1.13 2.76 -16.29
C VAL A 10 2.60 3.17 -16.43
N ARG A 11 3.51 2.21 -16.68
CA ARG A 11 4.95 2.45 -16.81
C ARG A 11 5.38 3.32 -18.01
N ARG A 12 4.50 3.59 -18.99
CA ARG A 12 4.88 4.25 -20.26
C ARG A 12 4.76 5.79 -20.28
N ARG A 13 4.31 6.43 -19.21
CA ARG A 13 4.15 7.91 -19.14
C ARG A 13 5.32 8.66 -18.49
N ARG A 14 6.53 8.10 -18.46
CA ARG A 14 7.72 8.78 -17.92
C ARG A 14 8.29 9.81 -18.91
N GLY A 15 7.52 10.87 -19.18
CA GLY A 15 8.03 12.11 -19.76
C GLY A 15 8.67 12.97 -18.67
N ARG A 16 9.70 13.75 -19.04
CA ARG A 16 10.52 14.58 -18.13
C ARG A 16 9.65 15.63 -17.41
N ARG A 17 9.32 15.40 -16.13
CA ARG A 17 8.43 16.24 -15.29
C ARG A 17 9.14 16.79 -14.05
N GLY A 18 8.59 17.87 -13.49
CA GLY A 18 9.10 18.58 -12.31
C GLY A 18 9.14 17.73 -11.05
N ARG A 19 9.83 18.18 -10.00
CA ARG A 19 10.01 17.39 -8.75
C ARG A 19 8.68 17.15 -8.02
N GLY A 20 7.77 18.13 -7.98
CA GLY A 20 6.44 18.01 -7.35
C GLY A 20 5.56 16.97 -8.05
N ASP A 21 5.44 17.06 -9.38
CA ASP A 21 4.65 16.12 -10.19
C ASP A 21 5.06 14.65 -9.99
N ARG A 22 6.36 14.39 -9.79
CA ARG A 22 6.86 13.02 -9.59
C ARG A 22 6.45 12.43 -8.24
N HIS A 23 6.30 13.25 -7.20
CA HIS A 23 5.88 12.75 -5.88
C HIS A 23 4.41 12.36 -5.90
N ASP A 24 3.57 13.19 -6.52
CA ASP A 24 2.14 12.90 -6.69
C ASP A 24 1.93 11.65 -7.56
N ASP A 25 2.73 11.49 -8.61
CA ASP A 25 2.70 10.29 -9.47
C ASP A 25 3.11 9.03 -8.66
N THR A 26 4.15 9.07 -7.80
CA THR A 26 4.56 7.92 -6.98
C THR A 26 3.49 7.53 -5.96
N LEU A 27 2.89 8.50 -5.26
CA LEU A 27 1.81 8.22 -4.31
C LEU A 27 0.57 7.65 -5.01
N ALA A 28 0.21 8.20 -6.18
CA ALA A 28 -0.90 7.70 -6.97
C ALA A 28 -0.67 6.25 -7.43
N ASP A 29 0.53 5.92 -7.91
CA ASP A 29 0.89 4.57 -8.34
C ASP A 29 0.84 3.57 -7.16
N PHE A 30 1.33 3.95 -5.99
CA PHE A 30 1.23 3.14 -4.77
C PHE A 30 -0.23 2.85 -4.39
N LEU A 31 -1.05 3.90 -4.30
CA LEU A 31 -2.47 3.78 -3.96
C LEU A 31 -3.25 2.96 -4.97
N ALA A 32 -2.89 3.02 -6.26
CA ALA A 32 -3.46 2.17 -7.29
C ALA A 32 -3.13 0.68 -7.05
N GLY A 33 -1.95 0.37 -6.55
CA GLY A 33 -1.58 -0.97 -6.10
C GLY A 33 -2.43 -1.45 -4.92
N CYS A 34 -2.59 -0.62 -3.90
CA CYS A 34 -3.46 -0.92 -2.75
C CYS A 34 -4.91 -1.18 -3.16
N ARG A 35 -5.45 -0.33 -4.05
CA ARG A 35 -6.78 -0.52 -4.63
C ARG A 35 -6.91 -1.86 -5.35
N ALA A 36 -5.94 -2.20 -6.20
CA ALA A 36 -5.97 -3.44 -6.96
C ALA A 36 -5.99 -4.68 -6.05
N PHE A 37 -5.29 -4.63 -4.91
CA PHE A 37 -5.36 -5.68 -3.89
C PHE A 37 -6.76 -5.81 -3.28
N LEU A 38 -7.39 -4.69 -2.90
CA LEU A 38 -8.74 -4.69 -2.33
C LEU A 38 -9.79 -5.17 -3.33
N GLU A 39 -9.70 -4.72 -4.59
CA GLU A 39 -10.57 -5.19 -5.68
C GLU A 39 -10.42 -6.69 -5.93
N ALA A 40 -9.19 -7.21 -5.92
CA ALA A 40 -8.94 -8.65 -6.05
C ALA A 40 -9.52 -9.44 -4.87
N SER A 41 -9.50 -8.86 -3.67
CA SER A 41 -10.03 -9.47 -2.44
C SER A 41 -11.56 -9.47 -2.35
N LEU A 42 -12.27 -8.83 -3.30
CA LEU A 42 -13.72 -8.98 -3.43
C LEU A 42 -14.10 -10.40 -3.82
N ALA A 43 -13.25 -11.10 -4.57
CA ALA A 43 -13.45 -12.51 -4.92
C ALA A 43 -13.46 -13.36 -3.63
N PRO A 44 -14.58 -14.00 -3.26
CA PRO A 44 -14.71 -14.72 -1.99
C PRO A 44 -13.68 -15.84 -1.81
N GLU A 45 -13.28 -16.49 -2.89
CA GLU A 45 -12.29 -17.57 -2.89
C GLU A 45 -10.89 -17.04 -2.59
N VAL A 46 -10.52 -15.91 -3.20
CA VAL A 46 -9.22 -15.26 -2.98
C VAL A 46 -9.11 -14.84 -1.52
N ARG A 47 -10.11 -14.11 -1.01
CA ARG A 47 -10.14 -13.65 0.38
C ARG A 47 -10.09 -14.79 1.38
N ARG A 48 -10.89 -15.85 1.15
CA ARG A 48 -10.96 -16.99 2.07
C ARG A 48 -9.63 -17.74 2.14
N ILE A 49 -9.07 -18.09 0.99
CA ILE A 49 -7.80 -18.83 0.94
C ILE A 49 -6.68 -17.98 1.53
N LEU A 50 -6.57 -16.71 1.13
CA LEU A 50 -5.45 -15.86 1.52
C LEU A 50 -5.54 -15.40 2.97
N LEU A 51 -6.71 -14.98 3.45
CA LEU A 51 -6.84 -14.24 4.72
C LEU A 51 -7.53 -15.04 5.83
N ILE A 52 -8.13 -16.20 5.54
CA ILE A 52 -8.82 -17.04 6.54
C ILE A 52 -8.13 -18.40 6.64
N ASP A 53 -8.14 -19.17 5.55
CA ASP A 53 -7.62 -20.54 5.55
C ASP A 53 -6.09 -20.56 5.65
N GLY A 54 -5.41 -19.65 4.95
CA GLY A 54 -3.95 -19.52 4.98
C GLY A 54 -3.39 -19.39 6.40
N PRO A 55 -3.77 -18.35 7.17
CA PRO A 55 -3.32 -18.20 8.55
C PRO A 55 -3.73 -19.38 9.45
N ALA A 56 -4.91 -19.97 9.24
CA ALA A 56 -5.40 -21.08 10.06
C ALA A 56 -4.65 -22.40 9.81
N VAL A 57 -4.23 -22.66 8.57
CA VAL A 57 -3.56 -23.91 8.17
C VAL A 57 -2.05 -23.82 8.35
N LEU A 58 -1.44 -22.70 7.94
CA LEU A 58 0.02 -22.50 8.01
C LEU A 58 0.48 -22.01 9.38
N GLY A 59 -0.42 -21.45 10.18
CA GLY A 59 -0.07 -20.68 11.36
C GLY A 59 0.33 -19.23 10.99
N TRP A 60 0.17 -18.33 11.95
CA TRP A 60 0.33 -16.89 11.72
C TRP A 60 1.74 -16.49 11.25
N GLY A 61 2.80 -17.08 11.83
CA GLY A 61 4.19 -16.77 11.50
C GLY A 61 4.52 -17.10 10.04
N ASP A 62 4.39 -18.37 9.68
CA ASP A 62 4.71 -18.90 8.35
C ASP A 62 3.83 -18.26 7.27
N TRP A 63 2.54 -18.02 7.57
CA TRP A 63 1.67 -17.29 6.65
C TRP A 63 2.17 -15.85 6.42
N ARG A 64 2.55 -15.11 7.48
CA ARG A 64 3.06 -13.75 7.33
C ARG A 64 4.39 -13.73 6.58
N GLU A 65 5.29 -14.65 6.85
CA GLU A 65 6.55 -14.78 6.12
C GLU A 65 6.31 -15.07 4.64
N GLY A 66 5.41 -16.01 4.32
CA GLY A 66 5.03 -16.32 2.94
C GLY A 66 4.30 -15.17 2.22
N ASP A 67 3.45 -14.41 2.92
CA ASP A 67 2.81 -13.21 2.37
C ASP A 67 3.84 -12.09 2.09
N LEU A 68 4.85 -11.96 2.96
CA LEU A 68 6.01 -11.07 2.76
C LEU A 68 6.80 -11.42 1.49
N GLU A 69 6.96 -12.70 1.16
CA GLU A 69 7.70 -13.17 -0.02
C GLU A 69 6.96 -12.96 -1.36
N SER A 70 5.68 -12.60 -1.38
CA SER A 70 4.90 -12.42 -2.62
C SER A 70 4.22 -11.07 -2.73
N SER A 71 3.15 -10.87 -1.96
CA SER A 71 2.31 -9.66 -2.03
C SER A 71 2.98 -8.51 -1.29
N ALA A 72 3.61 -8.79 -0.14
CA ALA A 72 4.27 -7.75 0.63
C ALA A 72 5.63 -7.34 0.05
N MET A 73 6.30 -8.14 -0.79
CA MET A 73 7.45 -7.63 -1.58
C MET A 73 7.07 -6.45 -2.48
N LEU A 74 5.89 -6.50 -3.11
CA LEU A 74 5.40 -5.40 -3.93
C LEU A 74 5.03 -4.19 -3.06
N LEU A 75 4.48 -4.44 -1.87
CA LEU A 75 4.18 -3.41 -0.91
C LEU A 75 5.46 -2.73 -0.39
N ASP A 76 6.46 -3.51 0.02
CA ASP A 76 7.77 -3.04 0.47
C ASP A 76 8.47 -2.21 -0.59
N ALA A 77 8.47 -2.68 -1.85
CA ALA A 77 9.03 -1.91 -2.96
C ALA A 77 8.29 -0.57 -3.14
N GLY A 78 6.96 -0.57 -3.03
CA GLY A 78 6.16 0.65 -3.11
C GLY A 78 6.44 1.62 -1.96
N VAL A 79 6.50 1.14 -0.72
CA VAL A 79 6.84 1.98 0.46
C VAL A 79 8.28 2.50 0.35
N ALA A 80 9.21 1.72 -0.19
CA ALA A 80 10.57 2.17 -0.49
C ALA A 80 10.58 3.31 -1.51
N GLU A 81 9.81 3.20 -2.60
CA GLU A 81 9.68 4.27 -3.59
C GLU A 81 9.09 5.56 -2.98
N LEU A 82 8.15 5.44 -2.02
CA LEU A 82 7.62 6.58 -1.27
C LEU A 82 8.68 7.21 -0.36
N ALA A 83 9.52 6.41 0.30
CA ALA A 83 10.61 6.92 1.13
C ALA A 83 11.67 7.64 0.29
N GLU A 84 12.05 7.10 -0.87
CA GLU A 84 12.97 7.76 -1.83
C GLU A 84 12.39 9.06 -2.40
N ALA A 85 11.06 9.15 -2.53
CA ALA A 85 10.36 10.39 -2.89
C ALA A 85 10.26 11.40 -1.72
N GLY A 86 10.74 11.06 -0.53
CA GLY A 86 10.65 11.90 0.67
C GLY A 86 9.22 12.05 1.20
N LEU A 87 8.33 11.10 0.89
CA LEU A 87 6.95 11.06 1.38
C LEU A 87 6.83 10.27 2.68
N ILE A 88 7.81 9.42 2.98
CA ILE A 88 7.89 8.62 4.20
C ILE A 88 9.31 8.72 4.76
N GLU A 89 9.43 8.81 6.07
CA GLU A 89 10.71 8.69 6.78
C GLU A 89 11.38 7.33 6.52
N PRO A 90 12.62 7.25 5.98
CA PRO A 90 13.27 5.98 5.65
C PRO A 90 13.37 5.01 6.83
N ARG A 91 13.60 5.53 8.05
CA ARG A 91 13.64 4.73 9.29
C ARG A 91 12.31 4.07 9.65
N ALA A 92 11.20 4.54 9.09
CA ALA A 92 9.86 4.05 9.38
C ALA A 92 9.37 3.01 8.35
N LEU A 93 10.12 2.76 7.28
CA LEU A 93 9.69 1.93 6.14
C LEU A 93 9.07 0.60 6.56
N GLY A 94 9.79 -0.22 7.33
CA GLY A 94 9.28 -1.55 7.74
C GLY A 94 8.02 -1.48 8.59
N THR A 95 7.92 -0.49 9.48
CA THR A 95 6.73 -0.25 10.29
C THR A 95 5.55 0.18 9.41
N VAL A 96 5.78 1.07 8.45
CA VAL A 96 4.74 1.53 7.53
C VAL A 96 4.26 0.38 6.64
N THR A 97 5.15 -0.43 6.06
CA THR A 97 4.75 -1.63 5.32
C THR A 97 3.86 -2.52 6.18
N THR A 98 4.27 -2.81 7.41
CA THR A 98 3.51 -3.68 8.33
C THR A 98 2.11 -3.12 8.61
N MET A 99 2.02 -1.81 8.87
CA MET A 99 0.75 -1.12 9.14
C MET A 99 -0.16 -1.12 7.91
N VAL A 100 0.37 -0.82 6.73
CA VAL A 100 -0.42 -0.81 5.49
C VAL A 100 -0.88 -2.22 5.13
N SER A 101 -0.01 -3.24 5.24
CA SER A 101 -0.38 -4.65 5.04
C SER A 101 -1.53 -5.05 5.96
N GLY A 102 -1.41 -4.76 7.26
CA GLY A 102 -2.48 -5.05 8.23
C GLY A 102 -3.78 -4.34 7.89
N ALA A 103 -3.73 -3.05 7.60
CA ALA A 103 -4.91 -2.26 7.25
C ALA A 103 -5.62 -2.79 6.00
N LEU A 104 -4.86 -3.12 4.94
CA LEU A 104 -5.44 -3.66 3.71
C LEU A 104 -6.07 -5.04 3.93
N ASN A 105 -5.41 -5.92 4.68
CA ASN A 105 -5.94 -7.25 4.99
C ASN A 105 -7.24 -7.14 5.81
N GLU A 106 -7.30 -6.23 6.79
CA GLU A 106 -8.51 -6.02 7.59
C GLU A 106 -9.65 -5.41 6.77
N VAL A 107 -9.38 -4.42 5.91
CA VAL A 107 -10.41 -3.85 5.01
C VAL A 107 -10.93 -4.93 4.05
N ALA A 108 -10.06 -5.78 3.52
CA ALA A 108 -10.46 -6.89 2.66
C ALA A 108 -11.39 -7.88 3.37
N LEU A 109 -11.13 -8.19 4.66
CA LEU A 109 -12.00 -9.03 5.48
C LEU A 109 -13.33 -8.34 5.81
N ALA A 110 -13.29 -7.08 6.24
CA ALA A 110 -14.48 -6.31 6.61
C ALA A 110 -15.46 -6.13 5.44
N ASN A 111 -14.94 -5.98 4.22
CA ASN A 111 -15.76 -5.77 3.02
C ASN A 111 -16.43 -7.05 2.48
N ALA A 112 -16.21 -8.21 3.12
CA ALA A 112 -16.71 -9.51 2.66
C ALA A 112 -18.23 -9.58 2.42
N GLY A 113 -19.01 -8.72 3.08
CA GLY A 113 -20.47 -8.60 2.95
C GLY A 113 -20.96 -7.17 2.75
N ALA A 114 -20.10 -6.25 2.29
CA ALA A 114 -20.48 -4.86 2.06
C ALA A 114 -21.57 -4.77 0.98
N ALA A 115 -22.58 -3.91 1.21
CA ALA A 115 -23.64 -3.65 0.23
C ALA A 115 -23.12 -2.91 -1.02
N ASP A 116 -22.11 -2.05 -0.84
CA ASP A 116 -21.41 -1.35 -1.91
C ASP A 116 -19.88 -1.44 -1.71
N PRO A 117 -19.25 -2.55 -2.12
CA PRO A 117 -17.83 -2.75 -1.92
C PRO A 117 -16.95 -1.73 -2.66
N ALA A 118 -17.44 -1.15 -3.77
CA ALA A 118 -16.69 -0.15 -4.51
C ALA A 118 -16.55 1.14 -3.70
N ARG A 119 -17.65 1.59 -3.07
CA ARG A 119 -17.64 2.74 -2.17
C ARG A 119 -16.70 2.53 -0.97
N GLU A 120 -16.72 1.35 -0.36
CA GLU A 120 -15.83 1.03 0.78
C GLU A 120 -14.35 1.05 0.37
N ILE A 121 -14.02 0.55 -0.82
CA ILE A 121 -12.65 0.61 -1.36
C ILE A 121 -12.24 2.06 -1.63
N ASP A 122 -13.13 2.88 -2.18
CA ASP A 122 -12.87 4.31 -2.41
C ASP A 122 -12.55 5.04 -1.11
N GLU A 123 -13.34 4.79 -0.07
CA GLU A 123 -13.14 5.36 1.26
C GLU A 123 -11.81 4.90 1.89
N ALA A 124 -11.51 3.60 1.84
CA ALA A 124 -10.27 3.04 2.37
C ALA A 124 -9.01 3.63 1.70
N VAL A 125 -9.02 3.75 0.36
CA VAL A 125 -7.87 4.28 -0.40
C VAL A 125 -7.67 5.77 -0.11
N GLU A 126 -8.75 6.55 0.00
CA GLU A 126 -8.67 7.97 0.33
C GLU A 126 -8.17 8.20 1.77
N LEU A 127 -8.61 7.38 2.73
CA LEU A 127 -8.09 7.44 4.11
C LEU A 127 -6.61 7.07 4.16
N LEU A 128 -6.20 6.00 3.45
CA LEU A 128 -4.80 5.61 3.36
C LEU A 128 -3.93 6.74 2.79
N ARG A 129 -4.39 7.43 1.74
CA ARG A 129 -3.71 8.62 1.19
C ARG A 129 -3.46 9.69 2.25
N ARG A 130 -4.49 10.01 3.05
CA ARG A 130 -4.39 11.02 4.12
C ARG A 130 -3.45 10.58 5.23
N MET A 131 -3.48 9.31 5.61
CA MET A 131 -2.56 8.75 6.60
C MET A 131 -1.11 8.87 6.14
N LEU A 132 -0.82 8.46 4.90
CA LEU A 132 0.54 8.54 4.33
C LEU A 132 1.04 9.98 4.20
N ALA A 133 0.17 10.94 3.86
CA ALA A 133 0.54 12.35 3.81
C ALA A 133 1.03 12.91 5.16
N GLY A 134 0.57 12.33 6.27
CA GLY A 134 1.04 12.67 7.63
C GLY A 134 2.39 12.06 8.02
N LEU A 135 2.96 11.19 7.19
CA LEU A 135 4.23 10.50 7.46
C LEU A 135 5.44 11.16 6.79
N ALA A 136 5.22 12.28 6.11
CA ALA A 136 6.28 13.06 5.49
C ALA A 136 7.34 13.42 6.55
N PRO A 137 8.64 13.39 6.19
CA PRO A 137 9.72 13.74 7.10
C PRO A 137 9.45 15.08 7.79
N THR A 138 9.44 15.06 9.12
CA THR A 138 9.35 16.31 9.87
C THR A 138 10.65 17.06 9.65
N ALA A 139 10.56 18.30 9.17
CA ALA A 139 11.73 19.17 9.19
C ALA A 139 12.24 19.21 10.64
N ALA A 140 13.50 18.81 10.85
CA ALA A 140 14.12 18.94 12.17
C ALA A 140 13.89 20.37 12.66
N PRO A 141 13.42 20.59 13.90
CA PRO A 141 13.32 21.94 14.43
C PRO A 141 14.71 22.57 14.27
N ALA A 142 14.76 23.71 13.56
CA ALA A 142 15.99 24.45 13.38
C ALA A 142 16.62 24.61 14.76
N ALA A 143 17.84 24.08 14.93
CA ALA A 143 18.54 24.11 16.20
C ALA A 143 18.44 25.52 16.76
N ALA A 144 17.69 25.67 17.86
CA ALA A 144 17.59 26.93 18.57
C ALA A 144 19.02 27.35 18.87
N GLY A 145 19.45 28.44 18.24
CA GLY A 145 20.81 28.91 18.27
C GLY A 145 21.30 29.04 19.70
N ALA A 146 22.51 28.54 19.92
CA ALA A 146 23.27 28.81 21.12
C ALA A 146 23.30 30.32 21.40
N ALA A 147 22.91 30.68 22.62
CA ALA A 147 23.28 31.92 23.28
C ALA A 147 23.64 31.57 24.73
#